data_AF-A0AAN7HD82-F1
#
_entry.id   AF-A0AAN7HD82-F1
#
_cell.length_a   1.000
_cell.length_b   1.000
_cell.length_c   1.000
_cell.angle_alpha   90.00
_cell.angle_beta   90.00
_cell.angle_gamma   90.00
#
_symmetry.space_group_name_H-M   'P 1'
#
loop_
_entity.id
_entity.type
_entity.pdbx_description
1 polymer ?
#
loop_
_entity_poly.entity_id
_entity_poly.type
_entity_poly.pdbx_seq_one_letter_code
_entity_poly.pdbx_strand_id
1 'polypeptide(L)'
;MATISASYPEYEETARLDELRATEYSYLDSQDHVYLDYTGSGLAAASQFRHHNERVARTLFGNPHSANPTSAAATEAIERTRARVLAHFRASPAEYAVVFTANATGAARLVGEAYPFRRGSRLVLTADNHNSINGLREFAAARGAKTTYIPLQQPELRINHADIISALPSDPK
;
A
#
# COMPACT_ATOMS: atom_id res chain seq x y z
N MET A 1 11.17 34.98 -21.40
CA MET A 1 11.12 34.63 -19.97
C MET A 1 12.23 33.64 -19.69
N ALA A 2 12.90 33.72 -18.54
CA ALA A 2 13.88 32.71 -18.15
C ALA A 2 13.19 31.34 -18.11
N THR A 3 13.85 30.30 -18.64
CA THR A 3 13.34 28.93 -18.56
C THR A 3 13.40 28.45 -17.12
N ILE A 4 12.60 27.43 -16.77
CA ILE A 4 12.59 26.91 -15.40
C ILE A 4 13.98 26.40 -14.98
N SER A 5 14.73 25.76 -15.89
CA SER A 5 16.11 25.32 -15.65
C SER A 5 17.10 26.46 -15.47
N ALA A 6 16.86 27.63 -16.05
CA ALA A 6 17.71 28.81 -15.82
C ALA A 6 17.50 29.42 -14.42
N SER A 7 16.27 29.34 -13.91
CA SER A 7 15.92 29.81 -12.55
C SER A 7 16.20 28.77 -11.46
N TYR A 8 16.17 27.48 -11.82
CA TYR A 8 16.29 26.32 -10.93
C TYR A 8 17.13 25.23 -11.60
N PRO A 9 18.46 25.39 -11.70
CA PRO A 9 19.35 24.43 -12.37
C PRO A 9 19.33 23.03 -11.75
N GLU A 10 18.97 22.91 -10.47
CA GLU A 10 18.82 21.62 -9.76
C GLU A 10 17.81 20.67 -10.40
N TYR A 11 16.86 21.18 -11.21
CA TYR A 11 15.95 20.32 -11.96
C TYR A 11 16.66 19.44 -12.98
N GLU A 12 17.83 19.83 -13.48
CA GLU A 12 18.63 18.99 -14.38
C GLU A 12 19.07 17.67 -13.72
N GLU A 13 19.23 17.67 -12.38
CA GLU A 13 19.54 16.44 -11.62
C GLU A 13 18.37 15.44 -11.63
N THR A 14 17.17 15.90 -12.01
CA THR A 14 15.95 15.08 -12.08
C THR A 14 15.62 14.59 -13.49
N ALA A 15 16.51 14.75 -14.48
CA ALA A 15 16.28 14.36 -15.88
C ALA A 15 15.80 12.91 -16.06
N ARG A 16 16.13 12.01 -15.11
CA ARG A 16 15.61 10.64 -15.09
C ARG A 16 14.08 10.55 -14.99
N LEU A 17 13.44 11.51 -14.32
CA LEU A 17 11.98 11.61 -14.24
C LEU A 17 11.37 12.01 -15.59
N ASP A 18 12.05 12.90 -16.32
CA ASP A 18 11.63 13.30 -17.68
C ASP A 18 11.72 12.12 -18.64
N GLU A 19 12.83 11.35 -18.58
CA GLU A 19 12.97 10.10 -19.34
C GLU A 19 11.86 9.11 -19.00
N LEU A 20 11.55 8.93 -17.70
CA LEU A 20 10.48 8.04 -17.26
C LEU A 20 9.12 8.50 -17.77
N ARG A 21 8.82 9.79 -17.71
CA ARG A 21 7.58 10.35 -18.28
C ARG A 21 7.50 10.08 -19.78
N ALA A 22 8.56 10.41 -20.52
CA ALA A 22 8.60 10.27 -21.98
C ALA A 22 8.54 8.82 -22.47
N THR A 23 8.92 7.85 -21.63
CA THR A 23 8.98 6.41 -22.02
C THR A 23 7.85 5.58 -21.43
N GLU A 24 7.51 5.77 -20.16
CA GLU A 24 6.53 4.96 -19.44
C GLU A 24 5.15 5.64 -19.32
N TYR A 25 5.08 6.97 -19.42
CA TYR A 25 3.86 7.75 -19.23
C TYR A 25 3.59 8.73 -20.38
N SER A 26 4.11 8.45 -21.57
CA SER A 26 4.04 9.34 -22.75
C SER A 26 2.62 9.66 -23.21
N TYR A 27 1.65 8.82 -22.82
CA TYR A 27 0.24 9.09 -23.07
C TYR A 27 -0.23 10.41 -22.43
N LEU A 28 0.38 10.84 -21.31
CA LEU A 28 0.08 12.12 -20.70
C LEU A 28 0.44 13.29 -21.62
N ASP A 29 1.59 13.24 -22.30
CA ASP A 29 2.01 14.31 -23.21
C ASP A 29 1.22 14.24 -24.52
N SER A 30 0.99 13.04 -25.05
CA SER A 30 0.23 12.86 -26.29
C SER A 30 -1.23 13.30 -26.20
N GLN A 31 -1.78 13.35 -24.98
CA GLN A 31 -3.17 13.72 -24.69
C GLN A 31 -3.28 15.07 -23.98
N ASP A 32 -2.17 15.79 -23.81
CA ASP A 32 -2.12 17.09 -23.13
C ASP A 32 -2.71 17.04 -21.70
N HIS A 33 -2.20 16.10 -20.90
CA HIS A 33 -2.64 15.86 -19.53
C HIS A 33 -1.56 16.14 -18.47
N VAL A 34 -1.97 16.86 -17.43
CA VAL A 34 -1.22 17.05 -16.19
C VAL A 34 -1.96 16.34 -15.07
N TYR A 35 -1.42 15.21 -14.60
CA TYR A 35 -2.01 14.41 -13.54
C TYR A 35 -1.37 14.74 -12.19
N LEU A 36 -2.16 15.27 -11.25
CA LEU A 36 -1.70 15.67 -9.90
C LEU A 36 -2.46 14.95 -8.77
N ASP A 37 -3.14 13.84 -9.08
CA ASP A 37 -3.97 13.07 -8.15
C ASP A 37 -3.35 11.72 -7.75
N TYR A 38 -2.02 11.69 -7.59
CA TYR A 38 -1.28 10.47 -7.25
C TYR A 38 -1.60 9.91 -5.86
N THR A 39 -2.21 10.71 -4.98
CA THR A 39 -2.70 10.24 -3.67
C THR A 39 -4.00 9.42 -3.82
N GLY A 40 -4.79 9.68 -4.86
CA GLY A 40 -5.97 8.90 -5.20
C GLY A 40 -5.60 7.59 -5.90
N SER A 41 -4.83 7.67 -6.99
CA SER A 41 -4.36 6.47 -7.70
C SER A 41 -3.06 6.70 -8.47
N GLY A 42 -2.20 5.68 -8.49
CA GLY A 42 -1.05 5.67 -9.38
C GLY A 42 -1.47 5.40 -10.82
N LEU A 43 -0.81 6.06 -11.77
CA LEU A 43 -0.95 5.76 -13.18
C LEU A 43 -0.18 4.48 -13.55
N ALA A 44 -0.71 3.72 -14.51
CA ALA A 44 -0.04 2.53 -15.00
C ALA A 44 0.99 2.88 -16.08
N ALA A 45 2.20 2.36 -15.91
CA ALA A 45 3.29 2.53 -16.85
C ALA A 45 3.05 1.71 -18.13
N ALA A 46 3.50 2.21 -19.28
CA ALA A 46 3.39 1.52 -20.57
C ALA A 46 4.01 0.12 -20.52
N SER A 47 5.15 -0.05 -19.86
CA SER A 47 5.78 -1.36 -19.66
C SER A 47 4.91 -2.32 -18.82
N GLN A 48 4.15 -1.84 -17.83
CA GLN A 48 3.27 -2.71 -17.04
C GLN A 48 2.17 -3.32 -17.91
N PHE A 49 1.56 -2.53 -18.79
CA PHE A 49 0.58 -3.03 -19.75
C PHE A 49 1.19 -4.03 -20.73
N ARG A 50 2.35 -3.70 -21.33
CA ARG A 50 3.03 -4.60 -22.27
C ARG A 50 3.39 -5.93 -21.61
N HIS A 51 4.04 -5.90 -20.44
CA HIS A 51 4.41 -7.11 -19.71
C HIS A 51 3.19 -7.92 -19.26
N HIS A 52 2.09 -7.26 -18.87
CA HIS A 52 0.85 -7.97 -18.54
C HIS A 52 0.32 -8.72 -19.76
N ASN A 53 0.20 -8.05 -20.91
CA ASN A 53 -0.29 -8.64 -22.15
C ASN A 53 0.60 -9.78 -22.63
N GLU A 54 1.92 -9.57 -22.64
CA GLU A 54 2.88 -10.62 -23.01
C GLU A 54 2.77 -11.84 -22.08
N ARG A 55 2.61 -11.63 -20.77
CA ARG A 55 2.49 -12.71 -19.80
C ARG A 55 1.25 -13.56 -20.05
N VAL A 56 0.08 -12.95 -20.26
CA VAL A 56 -1.17 -13.69 -20.47
C VAL A 56 -1.25 -14.33 -21.86
N ALA A 57 -0.56 -13.78 -22.86
CA ALA A 57 -0.50 -14.35 -24.20
C ALA A 57 0.47 -15.52 -24.34
N ARG A 58 1.56 -15.55 -23.55
CA ARG A 58 2.63 -16.56 -23.68
C ARG A 58 2.33 -17.89 -22.97
N THR A 59 1.58 -17.87 -21.88
CA THR A 59 1.39 -19.05 -21.02
C THR A 59 -0.04 -19.14 -20.51
N LEU A 60 -0.54 -20.38 -20.46
CA LEU A 60 -1.82 -20.69 -19.81
C LEU A 60 -1.61 -20.88 -18.30
N PHE A 61 -2.29 -20.06 -17.50
CA PHE A 61 -2.33 -20.20 -16.05
C PHE A 61 -3.62 -20.90 -15.64
N GLY A 62 -3.47 -22.10 -15.06
CA GLY A 62 -4.58 -22.89 -14.53
C GLY A 62 -4.93 -22.50 -13.10
N ASN A 63 -5.93 -23.18 -12.53
CA ASN A 63 -6.24 -23.07 -11.11
C ASN A 63 -5.04 -23.60 -10.28
N PRO A 64 -4.39 -22.78 -9.42
CA PRO A 64 -3.18 -23.14 -8.67
C PRO A 64 -3.37 -24.27 -7.64
N HIS A 65 -4.59 -24.76 -7.47
CA HIS A 65 -4.93 -25.89 -6.60
C HIS A 65 -5.10 -27.23 -7.35
N SER A 66 -4.83 -27.26 -8.66
CA SER A 66 -4.88 -28.49 -9.47
C SER A 66 -3.49 -29.12 -9.62
N ALA A 67 -3.41 -30.42 -9.93
CA ALA A 67 -2.16 -31.09 -10.26
C ALA A 67 -1.98 -31.19 -11.78
N ASN A 68 -1.56 -30.10 -12.42
CA ASN A 68 -1.24 -30.07 -13.86
C ASN A 68 -0.20 -28.96 -14.17
N PRO A 69 0.41 -28.95 -15.37
CA PRO A 69 1.47 -27.98 -15.70
C PRO A 69 1.04 -26.52 -15.63
N THR A 70 -0.20 -26.20 -16.02
CA THR A 70 -0.70 -24.81 -16.03
C THR A 70 -1.00 -24.30 -14.62
N SER A 71 -1.39 -25.20 -13.71
CA SER A 71 -1.49 -24.94 -12.27
C SER A 71 -0.12 -24.69 -11.65
N ALA A 72 0.87 -25.53 -11.95
CA ALA A 72 2.24 -25.35 -11.44
C ALA A 72 2.82 -23.98 -11.84
N ALA A 73 2.61 -23.56 -13.09
CA ALA A 73 3.03 -22.24 -13.56
C ALA A 73 2.33 -21.09 -12.80
N ALA A 74 1.05 -21.25 -12.46
CA ALA A 74 0.29 -20.27 -11.67
C ALA A 74 0.82 -20.18 -10.23
N THR A 75 1.03 -21.33 -9.58
CA THR A 75 1.59 -21.43 -8.23
C THR A 75 2.98 -20.80 -8.17
N GLU A 76 3.87 -21.11 -9.11
CA GLU A 76 5.21 -20.52 -9.17
C GLU A 76 5.15 -19.00 -9.35
N ALA A 77 4.24 -18.48 -10.19
CA ALA A 77 4.06 -17.05 -10.37
C ALA A 77 3.57 -16.36 -9.08
N ILE A 78 2.66 -16.99 -8.34
CA ILE A 78 2.17 -16.49 -7.05
C ILE A 78 3.30 -16.46 -6.03
N GLU A 79 4.05 -17.55 -5.87
CA GLU A 79 5.12 -17.65 -4.88
C GLU A 79 6.29 -16.70 -5.19
N ARG A 80 6.68 -16.54 -6.47
CA ARG A 80 7.64 -15.50 -6.87
C ARG A 80 7.14 -14.10 -6.53
N THR A 81 5.84 -13.85 -6.67
CA THR A 81 5.25 -12.55 -6.32
C THR A 81 5.32 -12.31 -4.81
N ARG A 82 4.98 -13.32 -3.98
CA ARG A 82 5.13 -13.22 -2.52
C ARG A 82 6.56 -12.92 -2.10
N ALA A 83 7.53 -13.64 -2.67
CA ALA A 83 8.95 -13.41 -2.38
C ALA A 83 9.40 -11.99 -2.74
N ARG A 84 8.95 -11.44 -3.88
CA ARG A 84 9.24 -10.05 -4.28
C ARG A 84 8.63 -9.02 -3.32
N VAL A 85 7.41 -9.25 -2.85
CA VAL A 85 6.75 -8.37 -1.87
C VAL A 85 7.52 -8.38 -0.55
N LEU A 86 7.89 -9.56 -0.04
CA LEU A 86 8.70 -9.67 1.18
C LEU A 86 10.04 -8.95 1.04
N ALA A 87 10.75 -9.16 -0.08
CA ALA A 87 12.02 -8.49 -0.35
C ALA A 87 11.86 -6.96 -0.41
N HIS A 88 10.80 -6.45 -1.03
CA HIS A 88 10.51 -5.01 -1.09
C HIS A 88 10.36 -4.40 0.30
N PHE A 89 9.63 -5.06 1.20
CA PHE A 89 9.45 -4.62 2.58
C PHE A 89 10.59 -5.03 3.53
N ARG A 90 11.65 -5.69 3.02
CA ARG A 90 12.74 -6.27 3.83
C ARG A 90 12.22 -7.19 4.95
N ALA A 91 11.14 -7.92 4.67
CA ALA A 91 10.48 -8.81 5.62
C ALA A 91 10.99 -10.25 5.47
N SER A 92 11.33 -10.89 6.60
CA SER A 92 11.78 -12.29 6.61
C SER A 92 10.62 -13.24 6.29
N PRO A 93 10.77 -14.19 5.34
CA PRO A 93 9.75 -15.22 5.09
C PRO A 93 9.57 -16.19 6.27
N ALA A 94 10.50 -16.22 7.23
CA ALA A 94 10.38 -17.04 8.43
C ALA A 94 9.45 -16.40 9.49
N GLU A 95 9.17 -15.10 9.38
CA GLU A 95 8.37 -14.33 10.34
C GLU A 95 7.08 -13.80 9.71
N TYR A 96 7.13 -13.41 8.43
CA TYR A 96 6.04 -12.75 7.73
C TYR A 96 5.49 -13.61 6.59
N ALA A 97 4.16 -13.61 6.46
CA ALA A 97 3.46 -14.14 5.31
C ALA A 97 2.85 -13.01 4.48
N VAL A 98 2.81 -13.18 3.16
CA VAL A 98 2.08 -12.27 2.27
C VAL A 98 0.68 -12.80 2.08
N VAL A 99 -0.34 -11.98 2.32
CA VAL A 99 -1.74 -12.28 2.02
C VAL A 99 -2.23 -11.25 1.01
N PHE A 100 -2.61 -11.71 -0.18
CA PHE A 100 -3.17 -10.83 -1.21
C PHE A 100 -4.63 -10.53 -0.90
N THR A 101 -4.98 -9.25 -0.85
CA THR A 101 -6.35 -8.76 -0.72
C THR A 101 -6.72 -7.88 -1.92
N ALA A 102 -8.01 -7.61 -2.11
CA ALA A 102 -8.47 -6.75 -3.20
C ALA A 102 -7.91 -5.32 -3.12
N ASN A 103 -7.71 -4.80 -1.90
CA ASN A 103 -7.14 -3.48 -1.61
C ASN A 103 -6.79 -3.37 -0.10
N ALA A 104 -6.25 -2.21 0.30
CA ALA A 104 -5.92 -1.90 1.70
C ALA A 104 -7.14 -1.97 2.65
N THR A 105 -8.32 -1.55 2.20
CA THR A 105 -9.57 -1.66 2.98
C THR A 105 -9.92 -3.12 3.26
N GLY A 106 -9.79 -4.00 2.26
CA GLY A 106 -10.00 -5.44 2.43
C GLY A 106 -8.99 -6.06 3.41
N ALA A 107 -7.74 -5.62 3.38
CA ALA A 107 -6.72 -6.06 4.34
C ALA A 107 -7.05 -5.61 5.77
N ALA A 108 -7.38 -4.33 5.95
CA ALA A 108 -7.77 -3.80 7.25
C ALA A 108 -9.00 -4.52 7.80
N ARG A 109 -10.01 -4.77 6.95
CA ARG A 109 -11.20 -5.54 7.34
C ARG A 109 -10.87 -6.95 7.82
N LEU A 110 -10.02 -7.69 7.09
CA LEU A 110 -9.60 -9.04 7.49
C LEU A 110 -8.93 -9.02 8.87
N VAL A 111 -8.07 -8.03 9.12
CA VAL A 111 -7.46 -7.83 10.45
C VAL A 111 -8.53 -7.52 11.49
N GLY A 112 -9.45 -6.60 11.23
CA GLY A 112 -10.51 -6.23 12.17
C GLY A 112 -11.43 -7.40 12.55
N GLU A 113 -11.82 -8.22 11.58
CA GLU A 113 -12.66 -9.41 11.80
C GLU A 113 -11.95 -10.50 12.60
N ALA A 114 -10.65 -10.68 12.38
CA ALA A 114 -9.85 -11.74 13.01
C ALA A 114 -9.20 -11.33 14.33
N TYR A 115 -8.99 -10.04 14.57
CA TYR A 115 -8.26 -9.57 15.75
C TYR A 115 -9.04 -9.89 17.04
N PRO A 116 -8.39 -10.45 18.07
CA PRO A 116 -9.06 -10.92 19.27
C PRO A 116 -9.39 -9.77 20.23
N PHE A 117 -10.19 -8.80 19.79
CA PHE A 117 -10.68 -7.73 20.66
C PHE A 117 -11.46 -8.32 21.84
N ARG A 118 -11.26 -7.73 23.03
CA ARG A 118 -11.91 -8.15 24.27
C ARG A 118 -12.42 -6.93 25.03
N ARG A 119 -13.41 -7.15 25.91
CA ARG A 119 -13.85 -6.12 26.84
C ARG A 119 -12.67 -5.60 27.66
N GLY A 120 -12.51 -4.29 27.72
CA GLY A 120 -11.40 -3.64 28.42
C GLY A 120 -10.09 -3.52 27.63
N SER A 121 -10.00 -4.12 26.44
CA SER A 121 -8.92 -3.81 25.49
C SER A 121 -9.14 -2.44 24.82
N ARG A 122 -8.11 -1.92 24.17
CA ARG A 122 -8.12 -0.62 23.52
C ARG A 122 -7.62 -0.70 22.08
N LEU A 123 -8.34 -0.04 21.17
CA LEU A 123 -7.87 0.27 19.83
C LEU A 123 -7.37 1.72 19.85
N VAL A 124 -6.07 1.92 19.63
CA VAL A 124 -5.47 3.27 19.54
C VAL A 124 -5.27 3.63 18.07
N LEU A 125 -5.86 4.74 17.65
CA LEU A 125 -5.78 5.27 16.28
C LEU A 125 -5.22 6.69 16.32
N THR A 126 -4.63 7.15 15.23
CA THR A 126 -4.28 8.57 15.06
C THR A 126 -5.44 9.32 14.43
N ALA A 127 -5.57 10.62 14.72
CA ALA A 127 -6.64 11.45 14.15
C ALA A 127 -6.59 11.54 12.62
N ASP A 128 -5.43 11.28 12.02
CA ASP A 128 -5.19 11.32 10.57
C ASP A 128 -5.29 9.95 9.88
N ASN A 129 -5.78 8.92 10.58
CA ASN A 129 -5.98 7.62 9.93
C ASN A 129 -7.05 7.69 8.84
N HIS A 130 -6.77 7.06 7.70
CA HIS A 130 -7.72 6.89 6.61
C HIS A 130 -8.97 6.10 7.04
N ASN A 131 -10.11 6.34 6.39
CA ASN A 131 -11.39 5.68 6.70
C ASN A 131 -11.31 4.14 6.72
N SER A 132 -10.47 3.56 5.87
CA SER A 132 -10.20 2.11 5.84
C SER A 132 -9.69 1.57 7.19
N ILE A 133 -8.91 2.37 7.93
CA ILE A 133 -8.39 2.01 9.25
C ILE A 133 -9.38 2.41 10.34
N ASN A 134 -10.05 3.56 10.21
CA ASN A 134 -11.09 3.97 11.17
C ASN A 134 -12.21 2.94 11.30
N GLY A 135 -12.53 2.21 10.22
CA GLY A 135 -13.51 1.12 10.25
C GLY A 135 -13.21 0.01 11.27
N LEU A 136 -11.96 -0.15 11.70
CA LEU A 136 -11.58 -1.12 12.74
C LEU A 136 -12.31 -0.89 14.07
N ARG A 137 -12.72 0.35 14.34
CA ARG A 137 -13.45 0.70 15.57
C ARG A 137 -14.76 -0.05 15.73
N GLU A 138 -15.42 -0.42 14.63
CA GLU A 138 -16.70 -1.15 14.68
C GLU A 138 -16.49 -2.59 15.15
N PHE A 139 -15.43 -3.25 14.68
CA PHE A 139 -15.05 -4.59 15.16
C PHE A 139 -14.59 -4.56 16.62
N ALA A 140 -13.83 -3.54 17.00
CA ALA A 140 -13.41 -3.33 18.38
C ALA A 140 -14.62 -3.11 19.32
N ALA A 141 -15.54 -2.21 18.94
CA ALA A 141 -16.74 -1.88 19.70
C ALA A 141 -17.68 -3.10 19.85
N ALA A 142 -17.88 -3.88 18.79
CA ALA A 142 -18.68 -5.11 18.83
C ALA A 142 -18.17 -6.13 19.87
N ARG A 143 -16.87 -6.07 20.24
CA ARG A 143 -16.24 -6.91 21.27
C ARG A 143 -16.04 -6.19 22.61
N GLY A 144 -16.56 -4.98 22.76
CA GLY A 144 -16.48 -4.17 23.99
C GLY A 144 -15.13 -3.52 24.24
N ALA A 145 -14.27 -3.41 23.22
CA ALA A 145 -13.04 -2.64 23.29
C ALA A 145 -13.32 -1.13 23.12
N LYS A 146 -12.51 -0.28 23.73
CA LYS A 146 -12.62 1.18 23.59
C LYS A 146 -11.69 1.69 22.50
N THR A 147 -12.16 2.64 21.70
CA THR A 147 -11.32 3.34 20.72
C THR A 147 -10.80 4.64 21.32
N THR A 148 -9.52 4.92 21.12
CA THR A 148 -8.87 6.16 21.54
C THR A 148 -8.16 6.78 20.35
N TYR A 149 -8.37 8.07 20.13
CA TYR A 149 -7.74 8.83 19.06
C TYR A 149 -6.63 9.72 19.61
N ILE A 150 -5.46 9.66 18.99
CA ILE A 150 -4.34 10.56 19.27
C ILE A 150 -4.44 11.78 18.35
N PRO A 151 -4.57 13.00 18.89
CA PRO A 151 -4.70 14.21 18.09
C PRO A 151 -3.38 14.56 17.38
N LEU A 152 -3.49 15.32 16.28
CA LEU A 152 -2.35 15.97 15.66
C LEU A 152 -1.96 17.21 16.46
N GLN A 153 -0.66 17.46 16.58
CA GLN A 153 -0.12 18.69 17.13
C GLN A 153 -0.08 19.77 16.06
N GLN A 154 -0.58 20.95 16.42
CA GLN A 154 -0.46 22.15 15.60
C GLN A 154 0.83 22.90 15.96
N PRO A 155 1.47 23.57 14.99
CA PRO A 155 1.08 23.69 13.57
C PRO A 155 1.62 22.58 12.66
N GLU A 156 2.49 21.68 13.14
CA GLU A 156 3.25 20.76 12.27
C GLU A 156 2.44 19.57 11.74
N LEU A 157 1.21 19.38 12.22
CA LEU A 157 0.34 18.24 11.89
C LEU A 157 1.03 16.89 12.13
N ARG A 158 1.73 16.79 13.27
CA ARG A 158 2.45 15.57 13.68
C ARG A 158 1.82 14.91 14.88
N ILE A 159 2.05 13.61 15.05
CA ILE A 159 1.64 12.88 16.26
C ILE A 159 2.77 12.95 17.29
N ASN A 160 2.43 13.30 18.52
CA ASN A 160 3.36 13.22 19.64
C ASN A 160 3.55 11.77 20.07
N HIS A 161 4.79 11.31 20.09
CA HIS A 161 5.11 9.95 20.52
C HIS A 161 4.70 9.69 21.99
N ALA A 162 4.83 10.68 22.87
CA ALA A 162 4.45 10.54 24.28
C ALA A 162 2.94 10.27 24.44
N ASP A 163 2.11 10.87 23.60
CA ASP A 163 0.65 10.71 23.64
C ASP A 163 0.25 9.30 23.17
N ILE A 164 0.97 8.74 22.18
CA ILE A 164 0.79 7.34 21.76
C ILE A 164 1.09 6.40 22.94
N ILE A 165 2.26 6.55 23.57
CA ILE A 165 2.70 5.69 24.67
C ILE A 165 1.72 5.78 25.86
N SER A 166 1.29 6.98 26.23
CA SER A 166 0.30 7.21 27.28
C SER A 166 -1.06 6.54 27.00
N ALA A 167 -1.43 6.43 25.73
CA ALA A 167 -2.66 5.77 25.32
C ALA A 167 -2.57 4.24 25.29
N LEU A 168 -1.36 3.65 25.29
CA LEU A 168 -1.17 2.21 25.39
C LEU A 168 -1.28 1.75 26.85
N PRO A 169 -1.78 0.53 27.12
CA PRO A 169 -1.78 -0.01 28.47
C PRO A 169 -0.34 -0.19 28.98
N SER A 170 -0.11 0.12 30.26
CA SER A 170 1.20 0.05 30.92
C SER A 170 1.74 -1.38 31.13
N ASP A 171 0.91 -2.41 30.97
CA ASP A 171 1.30 -3.82 30.97
C ASP A 171 0.61 -4.58 29.82
N PRO A 172 1.35 -5.30 28.95
CA PRO A 172 0.75 -6.33 28.13
C PRO A 172 0.31 -7.49 29.03
N LYS A 173 -1.00 -7.72 29.11
CA LYS A 173 -1.56 -8.94 29.71
C LYS A 173 -1.34 -10.15 28.81
#